data_AF-X0WWC6-F1
#
_entry.id   AF-X0WWC6-F1
#
_cell.length_a   1.000
_cell.length_b   1.000
_cell.length_c   1.000
_cell.angle_alpha   90.00
_cell.angle_beta   90.00
_cell.angle_gamma   90.00
#
_symmetry.space_group_name_H-M   'P 1'
#
loop_
_entity.id
_entity.type
_entity.pdbx_description
1 polymer ?
#
loop_
_entity_poly.entity_id
_entity_poly.type
_entity_poly.pdbx_seq_one_letter_code
_entity_poly.pdbx_strand_id
1 'polypeptide(L)'
;DPTHGYAGTDGSPTKTHLVNNRKTYPRLFELAFCIRPEEELYDIQKDPYQMFNLAEDSRYNTIKANLSKQLQIVLQKTQDPRQLGKGDLFESYAKEYPGY
;
A
#
# COMPACT_ATOMS: atom_id res chain seq x y z
N ASP A 1 2.34 -26.98 -0.91
CA ASP A 1 2.48 -25.70 -1.61
C ASP A 1 1.23 -24.88 -1.36
N PRO A 2 1.26 -23.71 -0.69
CA PRO A 2 0.05 -22.93 -0.48
C PRO A 2 -0.25 -22.12 -1.74
N THR A 3 -0.60 -22.82 -2.82
CA THR A 3 -1.07 -22.34 -4.13
C THR A 3 -2.50 -21.81 -4.11
N HIS A 4 -2.91 -21.15 -3.02
CA HIS A 4 -4.22 -20.53 -2.92
C HIS A 4 -4.09 -19.04 -2.62
N GLY A 5 -3.84 -18.27 -3.68
CA GLY A 5 -4.49 -16.97 -3.86
C GLY A 5 -3.94 -15.74 -3.17
N TYR A 6 -2.63 -15.63 -2.88
CA TYR A 6 -1.98 -14.37 -2.47
C TYR A 6 -0.48 -14.40 -2.81
N ALA A 7 -0.13 -14.26 -4.10
CA ALA A 7 1.25 -14.44 -4.58
C ALA A 7 2.23 -13.35 -4.11
N GLY A 8 1.74 -12.18 -3.68
CA GLY A 8 2.55 -11.07 -3.15
C GLY A 8 3.03 -11.26 -1.70
N THR A 9 2.84 -12.44 -1.11
CA THR A 9 3.32 -12.74 0.24
C THR A 9 3.85 -14.16 0.25
N ASP A 10 5.08 -14.36 0.72
CA ASP A 10 5.66 -15.69 0.80
C ASP A 10 4.90 -16.62 1.74
N GLY A 11 5.08 -17.93 1.53
CA GLY A 11 4.49 -18.94 2.39
C GLY A 11 5.01 -18.83 3.82
N SER A 12 4.12 -18.66 4.79
CA SER A 12 4.47 -18.63 6.22
C SER A 12 3.36 -19.23 7.10
N PRO A 13 3.68 -19.69 8.32
CA PRO A 13 2.66 -20.16 9.26
C PRO A 13 1.57 -19.11 9.51
N THR A 14 1.93 -17.83 9.63
CA THR A 14 0.99 -16.72 9.84
C THR A 14 0.07 -16.52 8.65
N LYS A 15 0.61 -16.55 7.41
CA LYS A 15 -0.21 -16.47 6.19
C LYS A 15 -1.22 -17.61 6.14
N THR A 16 -0.76 -18.84 6.32
CA THR A 16 -1.64 -20.03 6.32
C THR A 16 -2.73 -19.90 7.39
N HIS A 17 -2.37 -19.46 8.59
CA HIS A 17 -3.31 -19.27 9.68
C HIS A 17 -4.37 -18.21 9.34
N LEU A 18 -3.99 -17.03 8.87
CA LEU A 18 -4.92 -15.95 8.53
C LEU A 18 -5.83 -16.31 7.36
N VAL A 19 -5.31 -16.97 6.31
CA VAL A 19 -6.11 -17.41 5.15
C VAL A 19 -7.17 -18.42 5.56
N ASN A 20 -6.80 -19.41 6.38
CA ASN A 20 -7.72 -20.45 6.87
C ASN A 20 -8.77 -19.88 7.85
N ASN A 21 -8.42 -18.83 8.58
CA ASN A 21 -9.26 -18.23 9.63
C ASN A 21 -9.78 -16.84 9.25
N ARG A 22 -9.88 -16.50 7.96
CA ARG A 22 -10.26 -15.15 7.49
C ARG A 22 -11.62 -14.65 8.00
N LYS A 23 -12.55 -15.56 8.31
CA LYS A 23 -13.85 -15.20 8.91
C LYS A 23 -13.74 -14.87 10.39
N THR A 24 -12.77 -15.47 11.08
CA THR A 24 -12.47 -15.24 12.50
C THR A 24 -11.64 -13.98 12.68
N TYR A 25 -10.73 -13.70 11.75
CA TYR A 25 -9.85 -12.53 11.77
C TYR A 25 -10.02 -11.66 10.52
N PRO A 26 -11.24 -11.17 10.22
CA PRO A 26 -11.52 -10.46 8.96
C PRO A 26 -10.67 -9.20 8.83
N ARG A 27 -10.53 -8.41 9.90
CA ARG A 27 -9.73 -7.18 9.87
C ARG A 27 -8.24 -7.43 9.60
N LEU A 28 -7.65 -8.44 10.23
CA LEU A 28 -6.23 -8.76 10.01
C LEU A 28 -6.01 -9.33 8.61
N PHE A 29 -6.97 -10.11 8.11
CA PHE A 29 -6.94 -10.61 6.75
C PHE A 29 -7.06 -9.47 5.73
N GLU A 30 -7.95 -8.51 5.95
CA GLU A 30 -8.10 -7.32 5.10
C GLU A 30 -6.81 -6.51 5.04
N LEU A 31 -6.23 -6.17 6.19
CA LEU A 31 -4.98 -5.41 6.25
C LEU A 31 -3.80 -6.13 5.59
N ALA A 32 -3.77 -7.47 5.67
CA ALA A 32 -2.70 -8.27 5.11
C ALA A 32 -2.84 -8.51 3.60
N PHE A 33 -4.06 -8.64 3.09
CA PHE A 33 -4.29 -9.28 1.79
C PHE A 33 -5.30 -8.59 0.86
N CYS A 34 -6.09 -7.62 1.34
CA CYS A 34 -7.01 -6.90 0.48
C CYS A 34 -6.34 -5.75 -0.28
N ILE A 35 -6.98 -5.32 -1.36
CA ILE A 35 -6.56 -4.15 -2.14
C ILE A 35 -6.62 -2.93 -1.23
N ARG A 36 -5.54 -2.16 -1.21
CA ARG A 36 -5.47 -0.90 -0.46
C ARG A 36 -6.17 0.23 -1.22
N PRO A 37 -6.79 1.19 -0.52
CA PRO A 37 -7.31 2.39 -1.15
C PRO A 37 -6.18 3.22 -1.78
N GLU A 38 -6.56 4.20 -2.60
CA GLU A 38 -5.61 5.11 -3.26
C GLU A 38 -4.78 5.91 -2.25
N GLU A 39 -5.40 6.33 -1.14
CA GLU A 39 -4.75 7.10 -0.08
C GLU A 39 -4.90 6.43 1.29
N GLU A 40 -3.84 6.49 2.09
CA GLU A 40 -3.84 6.10 3.50
C GLU A 40 -3.26 7.23 4.36
N LEU A 41 -3.93 7.56 5.47
CA LEU A 41 -3.49 8.58 6.42
C LEU A 41 -3.49 8.00 7.83
N TYR A 42 -2.38 8.17 8.56
CA TYR A 42 -2.22 7.63 9.90
C TYR A 42 -1.70 8.70 10.87
N ASP A 43 -2.27 8.73 12.07
CA ASP A 43 -1.74 9.51 13.20
C ASP A 43 -0.79 8.61 13.99
N ILE A 44 0.51 8.63 13.66
CA ILE A 44 1.51 7.73 14.25
C ILE A 44 1.71 7.89 15.76
N GLN A 45 1.28 9.01 16.35
CA GLN A 45 1.36 9.20 17.80
C GLN A 45 0.25 8.41 18.52
N LYS A 46 -0.92 8.30 17.90
CA LYS A 46 -2.07 7.57 18.44
C LYS A 46 -2.17 6.13 17.93
N ASP A 47 -1.67 5.89 16.73
CA ASP A 47 -1.66 4.62 16.01
C ASP A 47 -0.25 4.31 15.49
N PRO A 48 0.67 3.92 16.38
CA PRO A 48 2.07 3.66 16.02
C PRO A 48 2.25 2.48 15.06
N TYR A 49 1.23 1.62 14.93
CA TYR A 49 1.24 0.45 14.06
C TYR A 49 0.47 0.67 12.75
N GLN A 50 -0.09 1.87 12.53
CA GLN A 50 -0.76 2.25 11.28
C GLN A 50 -1.90 1.27 10.90
N MET A 51 -2.69 0.88 11.90
CA MET A 51 -3.77 -0.10 11.76
C MET A 51 -5.12 0.56 11.43
N PHE A 52 -5.23 1.88 11.59
CA PHE A 52 -6.46 2.66 11.44
C PHE A 52 -6.29 3.80 10.43
N ASN A 53 -6.62 3.51 9.17
CA ASN A 53 -6.58 4.50 8.09
C ASN A 53 -7.65 5.60 8.31
N LEU A 54 -7.20 6.85 8.36
CA LEU A 54 -7.98 8.07 8.54
C LEU A 54 -8.30 8.79 7.22
N ALA A 55 -7.90 8.25 6.06
CA ALA A 55 -7.97 8.94 4.78
C ALA A 55 -9.40 9.30 4.32
N GLU A 56 -10.40 8.52 4.75
CA GLU A 56 -11.82 8.75 4.46
C GLU A 56 -12.56 9.50 5.58
N ASP A 57 -11.86 9.83 6.68
CA ASP A 57 -12.45 10.60 7.77
C ASP A 57 -12.43 12.09 7.43
N SER A 58 -13.62 12.65 7.19
CA SER A 58 -13.83 14.05 6.84
C SER A 58 -13.14 15.06 7.76
N ARG A 59 -12.92 14.71 9.04
CA ARG A 59 -12.22 15.56 10.02
C ARG A 59 -10.75 15.80 9.64
N TYR A 60 -10.16 14.92 8.85
CA TYR A 60 -8.75 14.97 8.43
C TYR A 60 -8.56 15.42 6.98
N ASN A 61 -9.62 15.76 6.24
CA ASN A 61 -9.54 16.15 4.82
C ASN A 61 -8.54 17.27 4.54
N THR A 62 -8.51 18.31 5.37
CA THR A 62 -7.56 19.43 5.21
C THR A 62 -6.12 18.96 5.41
N ILE A 63 -5.87 18.09 6.40
CA ILE A 63 -4.54 17.54 6.66
C ILE A 63 -4.10 16.65 5.49
N LYS A 64 -4.98 15.74 5.03
CA LYS A 64 -4.73 14.86 3.89
C LYS A 64 -4.37 15.66 2.63
N ALA A 65 -5.18 16.67 2.30
CA ALA A 65 -4.95 17.52 1.13
C ALA A 65 -3.62 18.29 1.20
N ASN A 66 -3.25 18.80 2.38
CA ASN A 66 -1.99 19.51 2.57
C ASN A 66 -0.78 18.58 2.41
N LEU A 67 -0.83 17.38 2.99
CA LEU A 67 0.24 16.39 2.85
C LEU A 67 0.37 15.88 1.41
N SER A 68 -0.76 15.61 0.75
CA SER A 68 -0.79 15.21 -0.67
C SER A 68 -0.16 16.30 -1.56
N LYS A 69 -0.49 17.57 -1.33
CA LYS A 69 0.13 18.71 -2.03
C LYS A 69 1.64 18.80 -1.77
N GLN A 70 2.09 18.61 -0.54
CA GLN A 70 3.52 18.62 -0.22
C GLN A 70 4.26 17.50 -0.95
N LEU A 71 3.70 16.28 -0.95
CA LEU A 71 4.25 15.15 -1.68
C LEU A 71 4.37 15.45 -3.18
N GLN A 72 3.30 15.94 -3.81
CA GLN A 72 3.28 16.28 -5.23
C GLN A 72 4.35 17.32 -5.59
N ILE A 73 4.52 18.36 -4.76
CA ILE A 73 5.56 19.39 -4.96
C ILE A 73 6.95 18.74 -4.95
N VAL A 74 7.22 17.86 -3.99
CA VAL A 74 8.52 17.17 -3.90
C VAL A 74 8.73 16.28 -5.12
N LEU A 75 7.77 15.42 -5.48
CA LEU A 75 7.88 14.50 -6.62
C LEU A 75 8.10 15.24 -7.95
N GLN A 76 7.41 16.36 -8.16
CA GLN A 76 7.62 17.20 -9.34
C GLN A 76 9.01 17.85 -9.33
N LYS A 77 9.43 18.41 -8.19
CA LYS A 77 10.75 19.04 -8.03
C LYS A 77 11.88 18.05 -8.28
N THR A 78 11.74 16.81 -7.83
CA THR A 78 12.73 15.75 -8.02
C THR A 78 12.57 15.00 -9.34
N GLN A 79 11.64 15.42 -10.20
CA GLN A 79 11.38 14.84 -11.51
C GLN A 79 11.07 13.33 -11.45
N ASP A 80 10.25 12.89 -10.49
CA ASP A 80 9.84 11.48 -10.40
C ASP A 80 9.15 11.05 -11.71
N PRO A 81 9.67 10.04 -12.44
CA PRO A 81 9.10 9.64 -13.73
C PRO A 81 7.64 9.18 -13.62
N ARG A 82 7.22 8.60 -12.50
CA ARG A 82 5.83 8.17 -12.26
C ARG A 82 4.91 9.38 -12.17
N GLN A 83 5.34 10.43 -11.48
CA GLN A 83 4.58 11.68 -11.35
C GLN A 83 4.48 12.45 -12.67
N LEU A 84 5.47 12.29 -13.56
CA LEU A 84 5.55 12.95 -14.86
C LEU A 84 4.88 12.17 -16.01
N GLY A 85 4.11 11.11 -15.71
CA GLY A 85 3.44 10.29 -16.72
C GLY A 85 4.39 9.40 -17.54
N LYS A 86 5.60 9.17 -17.03
CA LYS A 86 6.63 8.29 -17.63
C LYS A 86 6.77 6.99 -16.84
N GLY A 87 5.67 6.47 -16.29
CA GLY A 87 5.63 5.24 -15.50
C GLY A 87 6.09 4.00 -16.27
N ASP A 88 5.81 3.94 -17.58
CA ASP A 88 6.19 2.83 -18.46
C ASP A 88 7.71 2.61 -18.54
N LEU A 89 8.51 3.60 -18.14
CA LEU A 89 9.96 3.48 -18.02
C LEU A 89 10.36 2.30 -17.09
N PHE A 90 9.63 2.09 -15.99
CA PHE A 90 9.95 1.01 -15.05
C PHE A 90 9.69 -0.37 -15.63
N GLU A 91 8.63 -0.50 -16.45
CA GLU A 91 8.34 -1.75 -17.17
C GLU A 91 9.42 -2.08 -18.22
N SER A 92 10.10 -1.06 -18.75
CA SER A 92 11.21 -1.28 -19.68
C SER A 92 12.44 -1.90 -19.00
N TYR A 93 12.72 -1.54 -17.75
CA TYR A 93 13.85 -2.11 -17.00
C TYR A 93 13.69 -3.61 -16.75
N ALA A 94 12.48 -4.05 -16.40
CA ALA A 94 12.19 -5.47 -16.20
C ALA A 94 12.36 -6.31 -17.49
N LYS A 95 12.11 -5.70 -18.65
CA LYS A 95 12.33 -6.35 -19.97
C LYS A 95 13.81 -6.42 -20.34
N GLU A 96 14.59 -5.40 -19.97
CA GLU A 96 16.02 -5.33 -20.25
C GLU A 96 16.83 -6.28 -19.35
N TYR A 97 16.40 -6.50 -18.10
CA TYR A 97 17.04 -7.38 -17.14
C TYR A 97 16.11 -8.51 -16.67
N PRO A 98 15.76 -9.47 -17.55
CA PRO A 98 14.86 -10.56 -17.17
C PRO A 98 15.53 -11.45 -16.10
N GLY A 99 14.99 -11.42 -14.88
CA GLY A 99 15.45 -12.26 -13.76
C GLY A 99 16.08 -11.51 -12.58
N TYR A 100 16.08 -10.17 -12.59
CA TYR A 100 16.35 -9.32 -11.41
C TYR A 100 15.15 -8.45 -11.08
#